data_AF-A0A843EFP7-F1
#
_entry.id   AF-A0A843EFP7-F1
#
_cell.length_a   1.000
_cell.length_b   1.000
_cell.length_c   1.000
_cell.angle_alpha   90.00
_cell.angle_beta   90.00
_cell.angle_gamma   90.00
#
_symmetry.space_group_name_H-M   'P 1'
#
loop_
_entity.id
_entity.type
_entity.pdbx_description
1 polymer ?
#
loop_
_entity_poly.entity_id
_entity_poly.type
_entity_poly.pdbx_seq_one_letter_code
_entity_poly.pdbx_strand_id
1 'polypeptide(L)' 'MKIIDAPQYGPMFRFTDASVYWALHILSDGKRMGRKRLSEEIGVGEGSMRRILNTLKENNFVYIKQTGITIT' A
#
# COMPACT_ATOMS: atom_id res chain seq x y z
N MET A 1 14.68 -7.53 0.92
CA MET A 1 13.78 -7.75 -0.23
C MET A 1 13.28 -6.40 -0.68
N LYS A 2 13.48 -6.06 -1.96
CA LYS A 2 12.99 -4.80 -2.54
C LYS A 2 11.61 -5.08 -3.14
N ILE A 3 10.58 -4.34 -2.72
CA ILE A 3 9.19 -4.55 -3.16
C ILE A 3 8.78 -3.47 -4.17
N ILE A 4 9.35 -2.27 -4.05
CA ILE A 4 9.08 -1.13 -4.93
C ILE A 4 10.35 -0.63 -5.60
N ASP A 5 10.25 -0.32 -6.90
CA ASP A 5 11.27 0.43 -7.61
C ASP A 5 11.02 1.92 -7.47
N ALA A 6 11.95 2.61 -6.81
CA ALA A 6 11.94 4.06 -6.71
C ALA A 6 12.02 4.69 -8.11
N PRO A 7 11.31 5.80 -8.34
CA PRO A 7 11.30 6.46 -9.64
C PRO A 7 12.71 6.97 -9.98
N GLN A 8 13.15 6.72 -11.21
CA GLN A 8 14.46 7.19 -11.70
C GLN A 8 14.47 8.71 -11.96
N TYR A 9 13.29 9.29 -12.25
CA TYR A 9 13.10 10.72 -12.50
C TYR A 9 11.82 11.21 -11.81
N GLY A 10 11.79 12.49 -11.42
CA GLY A 10 10.65 13.11 -10.74
C GLY A 10 10.70 13.01 -9.21
N PRO A 11 9.60 13.32 -8.52
CA PRO A 11 9.58 13.34 -7.06
C PRO A 11 9.77 11.93 -6.48
N MET A 12 10.73 11.82 -5.56
CA MET A 12 10.98 10.59 -4.83
C MET A 12 9.76 10.16 -4.01
N PHE A 13 9.59 8.85 -3.87
CA PHE A 13 8.60 8.30 -2.96
C PHE A 13 8.90 8.72 -1.52
N ARG A 14 7.86 9.15 -0.82
CA ARG A 14 7.91 9.47 0.61
C ARG A 14 7.55 8.26 1.48
N PHE A 15 7.82 7.06 0.98
CA PHE A 15 7.56 5.79 1.66
C PHE A 15 8.64 4.77 1.27
N THR A 16 8.81 3.74 2.09
CA THR A 16 9.88 2.73 1.93
C THR A 16 9.29 1.35 1.65
N ASP A 17 10.14 0.37 1.31
CA ASP A 17 9.74 -1.04 1.23
C ASP A 17 9.07 -1.53 2.52
N ALA A 18 9.50 -1.02 3.68
CA ALA A 18 8.90 -1.35 4.97
C ALA A 18 7.45 -0.87 5.06
N SER A 19 7.12 0.31 4.51
CA SER A 19 5.73 0.79 4.44
C SER A 19 4.86 -0.14 3.59
N VAL A 20 5.40 -0.69 2.50
CA VAL A 20 4.69 -1.62 1.62
C VAL A 20 4.45 -2.96 2.33
N TYR A 21 5.48 -3.48 2.99
CA TYR A 21 5.38 -4.69 3.79
C TYR A 21 4.35 -4.55 4.92
N TRP A 22 4.38 -3.44 5.66
CA TRP A 22 3.41 -3.19 6.72
C TRP A 22 1.97 -3.10 6.21
N ALA A 23 1.75 -2.55 5.01
CA ALA A 23 0.43 -2.57 4.39
C ALA A 23 -0.11 -4.00 4.21
N LEU A 24 0.72 -4.90 3.68
CA LEU A 24 0.36 -6.31 3.53
C LEU A 24 0.16 -6.99 4.87
N HIS A 25 1.03 -6.73 5.84
CA HIS A 25 0.92 -7.30 7.18
C HIS A 25 -0.39 -6.91 7.86
N ILE A 26 -0.78 -5.62 7.82
CA ILE A 26 -2.06 -5.17 8.41
C ILE A 26 -3.25 -5.83 7.69
N LEU A 27 -3.22 -5.90 6.36
CA LEU A 27 -4.27 -6.54 5.57
C LEU A 27 -4.33 -8.06 5.73
N SER A 28 -3.26 -8.69 6.26
CA SER A 28 -3.20 -10.13 6.48
C SER A 28 -4.09 -10.62 7.62
N ASP A 29 -4.63 -9.72 8.47
CA ASP A 29 -5.61 -10.08 9.51
C ASP A 29 -6.99 -10.52 8.95
N GLY A 30 -7.15 -10.46 7.62
CA GLY A 30 -8.35 -10.87 6.88
C GLY A 30 -9.46 -9.83 6.89
N LYS A 31 -9.33 -8.74 7.64
CA LYS A 31 -10.33 -7.67 7.67
C LYS A 31 -10.15 -6.76 6.48
N ARG A 32 -11.30 -6.31 5.98
CA ARG A 32 -11.36 -5.26 4.98
C ARG A 32 -11.04 -3.92 5.62
N MET A 33 -10.15 -3.15 4.99
CA MET A 33 -9.77 -1.81 5.46
C MET A 33 -9.95 -0.74 4.39
N GLY A 34 -10.35 0.47 4.80
CA GLY A 34 -10.39 1.64 3.91
C GLY A 34 -9.01 2.28 3.74
N ARG A 35 -8.76 2.89 2.58
CA ARG A 35 -7.46 3.51 2.24
C ARG A 35 -7.00 4.55 3.26
N LYS A 36 -7.92 5.41 3.73
CA LYS A 36 -7.60 6.48 4.69
C LYS A 36 -7.10 5.89 6.01
N ARG A 37 -7.87 4.95 6.58
CA ARG A 37 -7.46 4.24 7.79
C ARG A 37 -6.13 3.51 7.60
N LEU A 38 -5.95 2.78 6.49
CA LEU A 38 -4.69 2.09 6.20
C LEU A 38 -3.50 3.06 6.13
N SER A 39 -3.70 4.27 5.57
CA SER A 39 -2.64 5.29 5.52
C SER A 39 -2.29 5.86 6.90
N GLU A 40 -3.29 6.01 7.78
CA GLU A 40 -3.11 6.47 9.16
C GLU A 40 -2.37 5.41 9.99
N GLU A 41 -2.76 4.14 9.88
CA GLU A 41 -2.13 3.02 10.61
C GLU A 41 -0.65 2.82 10.20
N ILE A 42 -0.31 3.03 8.93
CA ILE A 42 1.07 2.91 8.44
C ILE A 42 1.87 4.21 8.66
N GLY A 43 1.20 5.35 8.86
CA GLY A 43 1.85 6.66 9.01
C GLY A 43 2.37 7.26 7.70
N VAL A 44 1.67 7.02 6.58
CA VAL A 44 2.02 7.59 5.26
C VAL A 44 0.92 8.51 4.73
N GLY A 45 1.29 9.49 3.91
CA GLY A 45 0.28 10.35 3.27
C GLY A 45 -0.63 9.60 2.30
N GLU A 46 -1.86 10.09 2.09
CA GLU A 46 -2.84 9.44 1.21
C GLU A 46 -2.34 9.21 -0.22
N GLY A 47 -1.55 10.14 -0.75
CA GLY A 47 -0.93 10.00 -2.08
C GLY A 47 0.08 8.84 -2.14
N SER A 48 0.90 8.70 -1.09
CA SER A 48 1.82 7.57 -0.93
C SER A 48 1.05 6.26 -0.81
N MET A 49 -0.01 6.23 0.01
CA MET A 49 -0.85 5.04 0.16
C MET A 49 -1.50 4.63 -1.15
N ARG A 50 -1.97 5.58 -1.95
CA ARG A 50 -2.51 5.31 -3.30
C ARG A 50 -1.47 4.63 -4.19
N ARG A 51 -0.22 5.11 -4.17
CA ARG A 51 0.86 4.51 -4.97
C ARG A 51 1.19 3.10 -4.48
N ILE A 52 1.33 2.90 -3.17
CA ILE A 52 1.56 1.57 -2.56
C ILE A 52 0.48 0.59 -2.99
N LEU A 53 -0.80 0.95 -2.83
CA LEU A 53 -1.93 0.08 -3.18
C LEU A 53 -1.98 -0.24 -4.68
N ASN A 54 -1.65 0.71 -5.55
CA ASN A 54 -1.57 0.45 -6.99
C ASN A 54 -0.48 -0.58 -7.29
N THR A 55 0.71 -0.44 -6.72
CA THR A 55 1.79 -1.42 -6.90
C THR A 55 1.39 -2.80 -6.39
N LEU A 56 0.79 -2.89 -5.19
CA LEU A 56 0.32 -4.16 -4.65
C LEU A 56 -0.76 -4.81 -5.52
N LYS A 57 -1.67 -4.01 -6.08
CA LYS A 57 -2.71 -4.47 -7.00
C LYS A 57 -2.13 -4.96 -8.32
N GLU A 58 -1.18 -4.23 -8.91
CA GLU A 58 -0.49 -4.60 -10.15
C GLU A 58 0.25 -5.95 -10.01
N ASN A 59 0.73 -6.26 -8.81
CA ASN A 59 1.37 -7.53 -8.47
C ASN A 59 0.41 -8.61 -7.93
N ASN A 60 -0.91 -8.37 -7.98
CA ASN A 60 -1.95 -9.30 -7.50
C ASN A 60 -1.86 -9.70 -6.01
N PHE A 61 -1.34 -8.82 -5.14
CA PHE A 61 -1.32 -9.07 -3.70
C PHE A 61 -2.60 -8.64 -2.99
N VAL A 62 -3.36 -7.71 -3.57
CA VAL A 62 -4.56 -7.14 -2.94
C VAL A 62 -5.69 -6.95 -3.94
N TYR A 63 -6.92 -7.09 -3.43
CA TYR A 63 -8.14 -6.65 -4.09
C TYR A 63 -8.57 -5.29 -3.55
N ILE A 64 -8.88 -4.36 -4.45
CA ILE A 64 -9.39 -3.03 -4.11
C ILE A 64 -10.80 -2.89 -4.66
N LYS A 65 -11.78 -2.71 -3.76
CA LYS A 65 -13.18 -2.41 -4.08
C LYS A 65 -13.57 -1.08 -3.44
N GLN A 66 -14.71 -0.52 -3.85
CA GLN A 66 -15.29 0.68 -3.19
C GLN A 66 -15.50 0.44 -1.68
N THR A 67 -15.82 -0.80 -1.29
CA THR A 67 -16.04 -1.18 0.10
C THR A 67 -14.75 -1.33 0.92
N GLY A 68 -13.57 -1.34 0.29
CA GLY A 68 -12.27 -1.42 0.95
C GLY A 68 -11.26 -2.33 0.25
N ILE A 69 -10.13 -2.55 0.93
CA ILE A 69 -8.97 -3.33 0.47
C ILE A 69 -8.89 -4.63 1.27
N THR A 70 -8.58 -5.73 0.59
CA THR A 70 -8.31 -7.06 1.18
C THR A 70 -7.10 -7.69 0.51
N ILE A 71 -6.39 -8.58 1.20
CA ILE A 71 -5.36 -9.42 0.56
C ILE A 71 -6.03 -10.39 -0.43
N THR A 72 -5.29 -10.84 -1.44
CA THR A 72 -5.75 -11.85 -2.40
C THR A 72 -5.75 -13.24 -1.80
#